data_AF-A0A920QFC7-F1
#
_entry.id   AF-A0A920QFC7-F1
#
_cell.length_a   1.000
_cell.length_b   1.000
_cell.length_c   1.000
_cell.angle_alpha   90.00
_cell.angle_beta   90.00
_cell.angle_gamma   90.00
#
_symmetry.space_group_name_H-M   'P 1'
#
loop_
_entity.id
_entity.type
_entity.pdbx_description
1 polymer ?
#
loop_
_entity_poly.entity_id
_entity_poly.type
_entity_poly.pdbx_seq_one_letter_code
_entity_poly.pdbx_strand_id
1 'polypeptide(L)'
;MPSQNHPTPRLTAPWGTPPSAGNELSRRSAFKLAMGAAGLAAAGTSATAAQSTKDPRKASPKRFGMKKSINQWAFPYPERMNLRECLQLAKDAGFDGIELNYDLENDLSPKHGPKEYQKIRKMADDIGIAISGVCSFLFWPYPLTSNDPAERARGMELAGLMTEAAHHLGTENLLVVPGAVHMPWREDHDPTPNDVCDQRARAAIGKLLPKAEKLKVHLNMENISSTATCSRRRR
;
A
#
# COMPACT_ATOMS: atom_id res chain seq x y z
N MET A 1 43.25 -33.81 3.20
CA MET A 1 42.63 -32.65 2.55
C MET A 1 41.57 -32.09 3.50
N PRO A 2 41.83 -30.99 4.24
CA PRO A 2 40.88 -30.48 5.21
C PRO A 2 39.80 -29.62 4.52
N SER A 3 38.57 -29.81 4.99
CA SER A 3 37.35 -29.08 4.62
C SER A 3 37.47 -27.58 4.90
N GLN A 4 37.30 -26.76 3.86
CA GLN A 4 37.24 -25.30 3.96
C GLN A 4 35.79 -24.88 4.24
N ASN A 5 35.48 -24.60 5.51
CA ASN A 5 34.27 -23.88 5.90
C ASN A 5 34.47 -22.38 5.62
N HIS A 6 33.82 -21.85 4.59
CA HIS A 6 33.71 -20.41 4.41
C HIS A 6 32.64 -19.82 5.34
N PRO A 7 32.96 -18.85 6.21
CA PRO A 7 31.95 -18.18 7.02
C PRO A 7 31.16 -17.17 6.17
N THR A 8 29.83 -17.26 6.22
CA THR A 8 28.90 -16.28 5.64
C THR A 8 29.11 -14.90 6.28
N PRO A 9 29.23 -13.81 5.51
CA PRO A 9 29.40 -12.47 6.08
C PRO A 9 28.09 -12.03 6.74
N ARG A 10 28.16 -11.67 8.03
CA ARG A 10 27.04 -11.02 8.74
C ARG A 10 26.94 -9.56 8.31
N LEU A 11 25.86 -9.22 7.61
CA LEU A 11 25.48 -7.83 7.35
C LEU A 11 25.10 -7.16 8.68
N THR A 12 25.88 -6.15 9.07
CA THR A 12 25.54 -5.26 10.19
C THR A 12 24.95 -3.98 9.60
N ALA A 13 23.81 -3.54 10.13
CA ALA A 13 23.16 -2.31 9.68
C ALA A 13 24.01 -1.09 10.06
N PRO A 14 24.12 -0.05 9.20
CA PRO A 14 25.02 1.09 9.40
C PRO A 14 24.65 2.01 10.58
N TRP A 15 23.53 1.75 11.26
CA TRP A 15 23.01 2.55 12.39
C TRP A 15 23.37 1.98 13.77
N GLY A 16 24.23 0.96 13.84
CA GLY A 16 24.67 0.36 15.10
C GLY A 16 23.64 -0.55 15.77
N THR A 17 24.10 -1.35 16.72
CA THR A 17 23.26 -2.30 17.48
C THR A 17 22.47 -1.53 18.56
N PRO A 18 21.14 -1.70 18.68
CA PRO A 18 20.38 -1.06 19.75
C PRO A 18 20.86 -1.56 21.12
N PRO A 19 20.93 -0.68 22.15
CA PRO A 19 21.41 -1.06 23.47
C PRO A 19 20.50 -2.12 24.09
N SER A 20 21.11 -3.10 24.76
CA SER A 20 20.41 -4.16 25.49
C SER A 20 19.52 -3.54 26.58
N ALA A 21 18.23 -3.83 26.54
CA ALA A 21 17.31 -3.47 27.61
C ALA A 21 17.71 -4.24 28.88
N GLY A 22 18.33 -3.53 29.83
CA GLY A 22 18.60 -4.04 31.16
C GLY A 22 17.33 -4.10 32.01
N ASN A 23 17.27 -5.13 32.87
CA ASN A 23 16.26 -5.46 33.88
C ASN A 23 14.90 -5.98 33.39
N GLU A 24 14.86 -7.29 33.13
CA GLU A 24 13.63 -8.09 33.15
C GLU A 24 13.10 -8.23 34.59
N LEU A 25 12.00 -7.56 34.90
CA LEU A 25 11.07 -8.07 35.91
C LEU A 25 10.23 -9.17 35.22
N SER A 26 10.56 -10.43 35.51
CA SER A 26 9.86 -11.59 34.97
C SER A 26 8.36 -11.56 35.31
N ARG A 27 7.51 -11.91 34.34
CA ARG A 27 6.04 -12.05 34.49
C ARG A 27 5.63 -12.94 35.68
N ARG A 28 6.52 -13.80 36.18
CA ARG A 28 6.32 -14.63 37.38
C ARG A 28 6.39 -13.88 38.72
N SER A 29 7.04 -12.72 38.77
CA SER A 29 7.12 -11.89 39.98
C SER A 29 5.84 -11.09 40.24
N ALA A 30 5.08 -10.76 39.19
CA ALA A 30 3.82 -10.04 39.29
C ALA A 30 2.67 -10.90 39.87
N PHE A 31 2.73 -12.22 39.70
CA PHE A 31 1.68 -13.14 40.18
C PHE A 31 1.78 -13.52 41.66
N LYS A 32 2.91 -13.25 42.33
CA LYS A 32 3.10 -13.60 43.75
C LYS A 32 2.62 -12.52 44.74
N LEU A 33 2.16 -11.36 44.26
CA LEU A 33 1.65 -10.28 45.11
C LEU A 33 0.12 -10.26 45.26
N ALA A 34 -0.60 -11.23 44.70
CA ALA A 34 -2.07 -11.22 44.64
C ALA A 34 -2.78 -12.22 45.58
N MET A 35 -2.05 -12.92 46.47
CA MET A 35 -2.64 -13.91 47.39
C MET A 35 -2.31 -13.60 48.85
N GLY A 36 -2.76 -12.44 49.33
CA GLY A 36 -2.57 -12.06 50.72
C GLY A 36 -3.35 -10.82 51.13
N ALA A 37 -4.67 -10.92 51.19
CA ALA A 37 -5.57 -10.26 52.15
C ALA A 37 -7.03 -10.33 51.65
N ALA A 38 -7.77 -11.31 52.14
CA ALA A 38 -9.22 -11.18 52.22
C ALA A 38 -9.54 -10.17 53.34
N GLY A 39 -10.16 -9.05 52.99
CA GLY A 39 -10.58 -8.03 53.97
C GLY A 39 -11.30 -6.86 53.28
N LEU A 40 -12.54 -6.62 53.71
CA LEU A 40 -13.49 -5.60 53.22
C LEU A 40 -12.88 -4.23 52.91
N ALA A 41 -13.18 -3.69 51.71
CA ALA A 41 -13.56 -2.28 51.52
C ALA A 41 -14.16 -2.08 50.12
N ALA A 42 -15.48 -1.85 50.07
CA ALA A 42 -16.13 -1.23 48.92
C ALA A 42 -15.74 0.26 48.90
N ALA A 43 -14.87 0.65 47.98
CA ALA A 43 -14.67 2.04 47.59
C ALA A 43 -14.31 2.08 46.11
N GLY A 44 -15.12 2.79 45.33
CA GLY A 44 -15.04 2.87 43.87
C GLY A 44 -13.62 3.18 43.40
N THR A 45 -13.03 2.23 42.69
CA THR A 45 -11.92 2.52 41.78
C THR A 45 -12.54 3.02 40.49
N SER A 46 -12.75 4.33 40.42
CA SER A 46 -12.77 5.00 39.12
C SER A 46 -11.42 4.69 38.47
N ALA A 47 -11.41 3.72 37.56
CA ALA A 47 -10.28 3.49 36.68
C ALA A 47 -10.09 4.77 35.88
N THR A 48 -9.19 5.63 36.33
CA THR A 48 -8.69 6.74 35.55
C THR A 48 -8.02 6.12 34.34
N ALA A 49 -8.74 6.11 33.22
CA ALA A 49 -8.18 5.75 31.92
C ALA A 49 -6.90 6.58 31.76
N ALA A 50 -5.76 5.90 31.71
CA ALA A 50 -4.46 6.55 31.58
C ALA A 50 -4.51 7.46 30.36
N GLN A 51 -4.46 8.77 30.58
CA GLN A 51 -4.37 9.74 29.51
C GLN A 51 -3.05 9.47 28.77
N SER A 52 -3.16 8.92 27.57
CA SER A 52 -2.06 8.77 26.64
C SER A 52 -1.39 10.14 26.46
N THR A 53 -0.13 10.24 26.89
CA THR A 53 0.66 11.45 26.69
C THR A 53 0.80 11.66 25.18
N LYS A 54 0.42 12.85 24.69
CA LYS A 54 0.53 13.18 23.27
C LYS A 54 2.01 13.17 22.87
N ASP A 55 2.45 12.14 22.16
CA ASP A 55 3.81 12.07 21.61
C ASP A 55 3.99 13.17 20.56
N PRO A 56 4.84 14.19 20.81
CA PRO A 56 5.00 15.31 19.89
C PRO A 56 5.55 14.89 18.52
N ARG A 57 6.16 13.71 18.40
CA ARG A 57 6.66 13.18 17.12
C ARG A 57 5.54 12.72 16.18
N LYS A 58 4.33 12.49 16.69
CA LYS A 58 3.17 12.04 15.89
C LYS A 58 2.53 13.15 15.06
N ALA A 59 2.97 14.40 15.22
CA ALA A 59 2.44 15.52 14.45
C ALA A 59 3.56 16.32 13.78
N SER A 60 3.34 16.70 12.52
CA SER A 60 4.22 17.65 11.84
C SER A 60 4.12 19.02 12.50
N PRO A 61 5.24 19.71 12.81
CA PRO A 61 5.22 21.07 13.37
C PRO A 61 4.69 22.10 12.35
N LYS A 62 4.72 21.77 11.06
CA LYS A 62 4.13 22.56 9.98
C LYS A 62 2.85 21.89 9.47
N ARG A 63 1.76 22.65 9.45
CA ARG A 63 0.52 22.28 8.77
C ARG A 63 0.50 22.92 7.39
N PHE A 64 0.19 22.14 6.37
CA PHE A 64 -0.03 22.63 5.03
C PHE A 64 -1.54 22.57 4.74
N GLY A 65 -2.05 23.46 3.89
CA GLY A 65 -3.46 23.45 3.46
C GLY A 65 -3.81 22.32 2.48
N MET A 66 -3.05 21.24 2.47
CA MET A 66 -3.18 20.09 1.58
C MET A 66 -3.38 18.83 2.39
N LYS A 67 -4.20 17.91 1.86
CA LYS A 67 -4.42 16.59 2.45
C LYS A 67 -3.18 15.72 2.28
N LYS A 68 -2.76 15.03 3.33
CA LYS A 68 -1.69 14.03 3.27
C LYS A 68 -2.29 12.64 3.13
N SER A 69 -1.82 11.89 2.15
CA SER A 69 -2.16 10.48 1.97
C SER A 69 -0.92 9.61 2.09
N ILE A 70 -1.13 8.33 2.41
CA ILE A 70 -0.11 7.29 2.44
C ILE A 70 -0.58 6.11 1.58
N ASN A 71 0.34 5.47 0.86
CA ASN A 71 0.03 4.26 0.12
C ASN A 71 -0.03 3.05 1.06
N GLN A 72 -0.96 2.13 0.82
CA GLN A 72 -1.13 0.91 1.61
C GLN A 72 0.11 -0.02 1.61
N TRP A 73 1.01 0.07 0.63
CA TRP A 73 2.30 -0.65 0.64
C TRP A 73 3.23 -0.24 1.79
N ALA A 74 2.96 0.86 2.50
CA ALA A 74 3.69 1.23 3.70
C ALA A 74 3.33 0.36 4.93
N PHE A 75 2.33 -0.52 4.80
CA PHE A 75 1.82 -1.37 5.86
C PHE A 75 2.16 -2.84 5.57
N PRO A 76 2.40 -3.68 6.59
CA PRO A 76 2.66 -5.11 6.41
C PRO A 76 1.34 -5.87 6.15
N TYR A 77 0.65 -5.49 5.07
CA TYR A 77 -0.61 -6.06 4.62
C TYR A 77 -0.37 -6.92 3.36
N PRO A 78 -1.01 -8.10 3.27
CA PRO A 78 -1.94 -8.69 4.24
C PRO A 78 -1.27 -9.57 5.32
N GLU A 79 0.06 -9.68 5.36
CA GLU A 79 0.76 -10.72 6.12
C GLU A 79 0.66 -10.55 7.64
N ARG A 80 0.64 -9.30 8.12
CA ARG A 80 0.65 -8.99 9.57
C ARG A 80 -0.46 -8.03 10.00
N MET A 81 -1.14 -7.40 9.05
CA MET A 81 -2.26 -6.50 9.30
C MET A 81 -3.40 -6.81 8.34
N ASN A 82 -4.62 -6.69 8.83
CA ASN A 82 -5.80 -6.63 7.98
C ASN A 82 -6.06 -5.18 7.49
N LEU A 83 -6.98 -5.02 6.54
CA LEU A 83 -7.28 -3.72 5.95
C LEU A 83 -7.75 -2.69 6.98
N ARG A 84 -8.59 -3.08 7.95
CA ARG A 84 -9.08 -2.17 9.00
C ARG A 84 -7.94 -1.62 9.85
N GLU A 85 -6.99 -2.46 10.21
CA GLU A 85 -5.81 -2.06 10.99
C GLU A 85 -4.95 -1.06 10.20
N CYS A 86 -4.78 -1.25 8.89
CA CYS A 86 -4.07 -0.32 8.03
C CYS A 86 -4.75 1.05 7.98
N LEU A 87 -6.08 1.08 7.76
CA LEU A 87 -6.88 2.31 7.74
C LEU A 87 -6.80 3.06 9.07
N GLN A 88 -6.93 2.34 10.19
CA GLN A 88 -6.87 2.93 11.53
C GLN A 88 -5.48 3.47 11.83
N LEU A 89 -4.42 2.72 11.52
CA LEU A 89 -3.06 3.15 11.76
C LEU A 89 -2.69 4.39 10.91
N ALA A 90 -3.13 4.44 9.65
CA ALA A 90 -2.97 5.64 8.82
C ALA A 90 -3.65 6.86 9.47
N LYS A 91 -4.87 6.70 9.98
CA LYS A 91 -5.59 7.76 10.68
C LYS A 91 -4.89 8.20 11.95
N ASP A 92 -4.47 7.26 12.78
CA ASP A 92 -3.78 7.51 14.05
C ASP A 92 -2.40 8.17 13.85
N ALA A 93 -1.75 7.89 12.71
CA ALA A 93 -0.52 8.56 12.28
C ALA A 93 -0.74 9.99 11.75
N GLY A 94 -1.99 10.42 11.61
CA GLY A 94 -2.35 11.78 11.23
C GLY A 94 -2.42 12.03 9.72
N PHE A 95 -2.57 10.97 8.91
CA PHE A 95 -2.92 11.11 7.49
C PHE A 95 -4.41 11.44 7.32
N ASP A 96 -4.71 12.19 6.27
CA ASP A 96 -6.07 12.54 5.88
C ASP A 96 -6.69 11.48 4.98
N GLY A 97 -5.86 10.70 4.29
CA GLY A 97 -6.29 9.61 3.42
C GLY A 97 -5.29 8.48 3.28
N ILE A 98 -5.72 7.45 2.57
CA ILE A 98 -4.93 6.28 2.21
C ILE A 98 -5.24 5.89 0.76
N GLU A 99 -4.21 5.56 0.00
CA GLU A 99 -4.32 4.97 -1.33
C GLU A 99 -4.29 3.45 -1.21
N LEU A 100 -5.30 2.77 -1.75
CA LEU A 100 -5.45 1.32 -1.65
C LEU A 100 -4.82 0.60 -2.85
N ASN A 101 -4.25 -0.58 -2.61
CA ASN A 101 -3.59 -1.38 -3.63
C ASN A 101 -4.52 -2.49 -4.15
N TYR A 102 -4.84 -2.43 -5.44
CA TYR A 102 -5.61 -3.46 -6.12
C TYR A 102 -4.69 -4.62 -6.53
N ASP A 103 -5.04 -5.86 -6.16
CA ASP A 103 -4.26 -7.08 -6.43
C ASP A 103 -5.18 -8.20 -6.97
N LEU A 104 -4.66 -9.38 -7.28
CA LEU A 104 -5.44 -10.53 -7.75
C LEU A 104 -6.18 -11.26 -6.62
N GLU A 105 -5.67 -11.19 -5.39
CA GLU A 105 -6.02 -12.14 -4.32
C GLU A 105 -6.45 -11.49 -3.00
N ASN A 106 -6.28 -10.18 -2.83
CA ASN A 106 -6.54 -9.49 -1.55
C ASN A 106 -7.99 -8.95 -1.45
N ASP A 107 -8.28 -8.15 -0.41
CA ASP A 107 -9.61 -7.53 -0.17
C ASP A 107 -10.08 -6.65 -1.34
N LEU A 108 -9.14 -6.10 -2.12
CA LEU A 108 -9.38 -5.23 -3.27
C LEU A 108 -8.89 -5.93 -4.55
N SER A 109 -9.71 -6.85 -5.07
CA SER A 109 -9.32 -7.75 -6.16
C SER A 109 -10.46 -8.14 -7.10
N PRO A 110 -10.18 -8.75 -8.28
CA PRO A 110 -11.20 -9.16 -9.25
C PRO A 110 -12.23 -10.15 -8.72
N LYS A 111 -11.96 -10.77 -7.56
CA LYS A 111 -12.87 -11.70 -6.89
C LYS A 111 -14.01 -11.00 -6.16
N HIS A 112 -13.88 -9.69 -5.95
CA HIS A 112 -14.80 -8.87 -5.18
C HIS A 112 -15.58 -7.90 -6.08
N GLY A 113 -16.75 -7.51 -5.61
CA GLY A 113 -17.67 -6.64 -6.35
C GLY A 113 -18.10 -5.39 -5.59
N PRO A 114 -19.09 -4.66 -6.13
CA PRO A 114 -19.55 -3.38 -5.57
C PRO A 114 -19.90 -3.44 -4.08
N LYS A 115 -20.51 -4.54 -3.63
CA LYS A 115 -20.92 -4.73 -2.23
C LYS A 115 -19.72 -4.77 -1.28
N GLU A 116 -18.64 -5.45 -1.68
CA GLU A 116 -17.41 -5.56 -0.89
C GLU A 116 -16.68 -4.22 -0.85
N TYR A 117 -16.58 -3.53 -1.98
CA TYR A 117 -15.98 -2.20 -2.04
C TYR A 117 -16.75 -1.16 -1.22
N GLN A 118 -18.08 -1.23 -1.19
CA GLN A 118 -18.90 -0.38 -0.31
C GLN A 118 -18.68 -0.67 1.18
N LYS A 119 -18.40 -1.91 1.57
CA LYS A 119 -18.00 -2.23 2.95
C LYS A 119 -16.66 -1.59 3.30
N ILE A 120 -15.70 -1.60 2.37
CA ILE A 120 -14.40 -0.93 2.54
C ILE A 120 -14.60 0.58 2.66
N ARG A 121 -15.43 1.18 1.80
CA ARG A 121 -15.77 2.60 1.90
C ARG A 121 -16.38 2.94 3.27
N LYS A 122 -17.41 2.19 3.68
CA LYS A 122 -18.02 2.37 5.00
C LYS A 122 -17.00 2.22 6.13
N MET A 123 -16.08 1.28 6.02
CA MET A 123 -15.00 1.09 7.01
C MET A 123 -14.11 2.33 7.12
N ALA A 124 -13.74 2.93 5.99
CA ALA A 124 -12.95 4.16 5.95
C ALA A 124 -13.74 5.36 6.52
N ASP A 125 -15.03 5.48 6.18
CA ASP A 125 -15.93 6.52 6.72
C ASP A 125 -16.08 6.41 8.25
N ASP A 126 -16.27 5.19 8.77
CA ASP A 126 -16.39 4.92 10.22
C ASP A 126 -15.10 5.28 11.00
N ILE A 127 -13.93 5.15 10.36
CA ILE A 127 -12.62 5.54 10.91
C ILE A 127 -12.37 7.06 10.74
N GLY A 128 -13.03 7.69 9.77
CA GLY A 128 -12.82 9.09 9.41
C GLY A 128 -11.54 9.31 8.60
N ILE A 129 -11.18 8.38 7.71
CA ILE A 129 -10.07 8.48 6.76
C ILE A 129 -10.59 8.43 5.32
N ALA A 130 -10.07 9.28 4.44
CA ALA A 130 -10.47 9.26 3.03
C ALA A 130 -9.75 8.14 2.27
N ILE A 131 -10.42 7.53 1.29
CA ILE A 131 -9.74 6.72 0.28
C ILE A 131 -9.28 7.69 -0.82
N SER A 132 -7.97 7.98 -0.88
CA SER A 132 -7.45 9.02 -1.78
C SER A 132 -7.39 8.56 -3.24
N GLY A 133 -7.27 7.27 -3.47
CA GLY A 133 -7.16 6.67 -4.79
C GLY A 133 -6.96 5.17 -4.73
N VAL A 134 -6.89 4.56 -5.92
CA VAL A 134 -6.52 3.18 -6.15
C VAL A 134 -5.26 3.15 -7.00
N CYS A 135 -4.32 2.27 -6.68
CA CYS A 135 -3.18 1.96 -7.52
C CYS A 135 -2.98 0.44 -7.59
N SER A 136 -2.12 -0.03 -8.49
CA SER A 136 -1.87 -1.46 -8.63
C SER A 136 -0.50 -1.76 -9.21
N PHE A 137 0.11 -2.84 -8.72
CA PHE A 137 1.30 -3.43 -9.32
C PHE A 137 0.97 -4.20 -10.62
N LEU A 138 -0.30 -4.52 -10.88
CA LEU A 138 -0.73 -5.43 -11.94
C LEU A 138 -0.43 -4.94 -13.36
N PHE A 139 -0.09 -3.67 -13.54
CA PHE A 139 0.40 -3.15 -14.81
C PHE A 139 1.81 -3.66 -15.19
N TRP A 140 2.54 -4.28 -14.26
CA TRP A 140 3.84 -4.91 -14.54
C TRP A 140 3.75 -6.37 -15.04
N PRO A 141 3.01 -7.29 -14.37
CA PRO A 141 2.80 -8.63 -14.91
C PRO A 141 1.84 -8.65 -16.10
N TYR A 142 0.99 -7.62 -16.26
CA TYR A 142 0.06 -7.49 -17.38
C TYR A 142 0.16 -6.10 -18.05
N PRO A 143 1.29 -5.75 -18.69
CA PRO A 143 1.46 -4.46 -19.32
C PRO A 143 0.48 -4.25 -20.47
N LEU A 144 -0.15 -3.07 -20.51
CA LEU A 144 -1.03 -2.68 -21.62
C LEU A 144 -0.30 -2.62 -22.97
N THR A 145 1.04 -2.55 -22.93
CA THR A 145 1.93 -2.42 -24.09
C THR A 145 2.64 -3.71 -24.48
N SER A 146 2.48 -4.80 -23.71
CA SER A 146 3.18 -6.07 -23.90
C SER A 146 3.17 -6.54 -25.35
N ASN A 147 4.21 -7.25 -25.80
CA ASN A 147 4.20 -7.93 -27.10
C ASN A 147 3.20 -9.09 -27.13
N ASP A 148 2.91 -9.71 -25.98
CA ASP A 148 1.91 -10.77 -25.86
C ASP A 148 0.47 -10.19 -25.86
N PRO A 149 -0.38 -10.54 -26.84
CA PRO A 149 -1.78 -10.12 -26.85
C PRO A 149 -2.59 -10.59 -25.64
N ALA A 150 -2.27 -11.74 -25.03
CA ALA A 150 -2.96 -12.25 -23.86
C ALA A 150 -2.68 -11.39 -22.62
N GLU A 151 -1.42 -11.02 -22.38
CA GLU A 151 -1.05 -10.07 -21.32
C GLU A 151 -1.76 -8.73 -21.49
N ARG A 152 -1.79 -8.18 -22.71
CA ARG A 152 -2.50 -6.92 -22.99
C ARG A 152 -4.00 -7.03 -22.73
N ALA A 153 -4.63 -8.13 -23.15
CA ALA A 153 -6.05 -8.36 -22.93
C ALA A 153 -6.37 -8.44 -21.42
N ARG A 154 -5.55 -9.18 -20.66
CA ARG A 154 -5.70 -9.30 -19.21
C ARG A 154 -5.45 -7.96 -18.50
N GLY A 155 -4.43 -7.22 -18.89
CA GLY A 155 -4.14 -5.88 -18.34
C GLY A 155 -5.30 -4.90 -18.57
N MET A 156 -5.91 -4.93 -19.76
CA MET A 156 -7.08 -4.11 -20.06
C MET A 156 -8.33 -4.48 -19.26
N GLU A 157 -8.59 -5.77 -19.08
CA GLU A 157 -9.67 -6.25 -18.23
C GLU A 157 -9.47 -5.74 -16.78
N LEU A 158 -8.27 -5.94 -16.23
CA LEU A 158 -7.93 -5.50 -14.88
C LEU A 158 -8.02 -3.98 -14.72
N ALA A 159 -7.54 -3.19 -15.68
CA ALA A 159 -7.69 -1.74 -15.66
C ALA A 159 -9.16 -1.30 -15.63
N GLY A 160 -10.00 -2.01 -16.39
CA GLY A 160 -11.45 -1.83 -16.34
C GLY A 160 -12.04 -2.12 -14.96
N LEU A 161 -11.63 -3.21 -14.30
CA LEU A 161 -12.09 -3.59 -12.97
C LEU A 161 -11.59 -2.62 -11.88
N MET A 162 -10.33 -2.18 -11.98
CA MET A 162 -9.78 -1.15 -11.10
C MET A 162 -10.55 0.17 -11.19
N THR A 163 -11.00 0.54 -12.40
CA THR A 163 -11.83 1.74 -12.61
C THR A 163 -13.18 1.62 -11.90
N GLU A 164 -13.82 0.45 -11.94
CA GLU A 164 -15.06 0.18 -11.18
C GLU A 164 -14.81 0.18 -9.67
N ALA A 165 -13.71 -0.41 -9.23
CA ALA A 165 -13.36 -0.45 -7.82
C ALA A 165 -13.14 0.97 -7.27
N ALA A 166 -12.41 1.83 -7.98
CA ALA A 166 -12.23 3.24 -7.60
C ALA A 166 -13.57 3.95 -7.40
N HIS A 167 -14.48 3.80 -8.38
CA HIS A 167 -15.83 4.35 -8.30
C HIS A 167 -16.61 3.84 -7.07
N HIS A 168 -16.61 2.53 -6.81
CA HIS A 168 -17.37 1.96 -5.68
C HIS A 168 -16.74 2.22 -4.31
N LEU A 169 -15.42 2.44 -4.25
CA LEU A 169 -14.73 2.98 -3.08
C LEU A 169 -15.03 4.47 -2.88
N GLY A 170 -15.65 5.12 -3.86
CA GLY A 170 -16.02 6.53 -3.84
C GLY A 170 -14.80 7.45 -3.89
N THR A 171 -13.77 7.03 -4.61
CA THR A 171 -12.65 7.86 -5.03
C THR A 171 -12.70 8.09 -6.53
N GLU A 172 -12.25 9.26 -6.96
CA GLU A 172 -12.18 9.62 -8.38
C GLU A 172 -10.79 9.34 -8.95
N ASN A 173 -9.86 8.76 -8.20
CA ASN A 173 -8.47 8.63 -8.61
C ASN A 173 -8.07 7.17 -8.82
N LEU A 174 -7.65 6.84 -10.04
CA LEU A 174 -6.96 5.59 -10.36
C LEU A 174 -5.59 5.89 -10.95
N LEU A 175 -4.53 5.46 -10.28
CA LEU A 175 -3.18 5.47 -10.85
C LEU A 175 -3.08 4.41 -11.94
N VAL A 176 -2.52 4.79 -13.09
CA VAL A 176 -2.30 3.88 -14.22
C VAL A 176 -0.87 4.02 -14.70
N VAL A 177 -0.18 2.89 -14.82
CA VAL A 177 1.08 2.78 -15.56
C VAL A 177 0.71 2.36 -16.99
N PRO A 178 0.71 3.28 -17.97
CA PRO A 178 0.10 3.02 -19.26
C PRO A 178 0.97 2.13 -20.18
N GLY A 179 2.24 1.93 -19.84
CA GLY A 179 3.15 1.09 -20.59
C GLY A 179 4.51 0.91 -19.92
N ALA A 180 5.19 -0.16 -20.30
CA ALA A 180 6.56 -0.47 -19.88
C ALA A 180 7.40 -0.83 -21.12
N VAL A 181 8.55 -0.16 -21.28
CA VAL A 181 9.51 -0.44 -22.37
C VAL A 181 10.42 -1.60 -21.98
N HIS A 182 10.99 -1.52 -20.78
CA HIS A 182 11.93 -2.53 -20.29
C HIS A 182 11.71 -2.78 -18.79
N MET A 183 11.61 -4.06 -18.41
CA MET A 183 11.42 -4.52 -17.03
C MET A 183 12.56 -5.49 -16.67
N PRO A 184 13.71 -5.00 -16.17
CA PRO A 184 14.89 -5.84 -15.97
C PRO A 184 14.70 -6.98 -14.95
N TRP A 185 13.65 -6.93 -14.13
CA TRP A 185 13.29 -7.98 -13.17
C TRP A 185 12.32 -9.04 -13.73
N ARG A 186 11.87 -8.92 -14.99
CA ARG A 186 11.01 -9.87 -15.69
C ARG A 186 11.79 -10.46 -16.88
N GLU A 187 12.55 -11.52 -16.62
CA GLU A 187 13.32 -12.23 -17.65
C GLU A 187 12.43 -12.89 -18.72
N ASP A 188 11.18 -13.15 -18.37
CA ASP A 188 10.14 -13.73 -19.23
C ASP A 188 9.44 -12.71 -20.14
N HIS A 189 9.81 -11.43 -20.08
CA HIS A 189 9.17 -10.37 -20.86
C HIS A 189 10.11 -9.74 -21.90
N ASP A 190 9.70 -9.82 -23.17
CA ASP A 190 10.40 -9.17 -24.27
C ASP A 190 10.22 -7.64 -24.24
N PRO A 191 11.30 -6.84 -24.25
CA PRO A 191 11.20 -5.39 -24.26
C PRO A 191 10.33 -4.86 -25.41
N THR A 192 9.42 -3.95 -25.09
CA THR A 192 8.58 -3.30 -26.11
C THR A 192 9.29 -2.07 -26.66
N PRO A 193 9.53 -1.96 -27.98
CA PRO A 193 10.13 -0.77 -28.58
C PRO A 193 9.39 0.52 -28.17
N ASN A 194 10.13 1.60 -27.93
CA ASN A 194 9.59 2.81 -27.28
C ASN A 194 8.43 3.46 -28.05
N ASP A 195 8.53 3.55 -29.38
CA ASP A 195 7.50 4.06 -30.28
C ASP A 195 6.25 3.19 -30.27
N VAL A 196 6.43 1.88 -30.31
CA VAL A 196 5.35 0.89 -30.20
C VAL A 196 4.67 0.96 -28.82
N CYS A 197 5.46 1.16 -27.77
CA CYS A 197 4.98 1.32 -26.40
C CYS A 197 4.08 2.56 -26.27
N ASP A 198 4.53 3.73 -26.72
CA ASP A 198 3.72 4.96 -26.72
C ASP A 198 2.42 4.79 -27.53
N GLN A 199 2.49 4.21 -28.73
CA GLN A 199 1.32 3.97 -29.58
C GLN A 199 0.29 3.07 -28.89
N ARG A 200 0.74 1.94 -28.33
CA ARG A 200 -0.14 0.97 -27.64
C ARG A 200 -0.72 1.55 -26.36
N ALA A 201 0.09 2.29 -25.58
CA ALA A 201 -0.35 2.97 -24.38
C ALA A 201 -1.49 3.95 -24.69
N ARG A 202 -1.32 4.83 -25.69
CA ARG A 202 -2.38 5.77 -26.13
C ARG A 202 -3.65 5.04 -26.56
N ALA A 203 -3.50 3.96 -27.33
CA ALA A 203 -4.64 3.16 -27.77
C ALA A 203 -5.37 2.47 -26.61
N ALA A 204 -4.64 1.95 -25.62
CA ALA A 204 -5.22 1.31 -24.44
C ALA A 204 -5.95 2.31 -23.55
N ILE A 205 -5.33 3.45 -23.24
CA ILE A 205 -5.97 4.52 -22.49
C ILE A 205 -7.21 5.04 -23.23
N GLY A 206 -7.12 5.27 -24.54
CA GLY A 206 -8.27 5.66 -25.36
C GLY A 206 -9.46 4.71 -25.26
N LYS A 207 -9.22 3.40 -25.08
CA LYS A 207 -10.26 2.40 -24.86
C LYS A 207 -10.83 2.42 -23.43
N LEU A 208 -10.05 2.83 -22.43
CA LEU A 208 -10.51 2.98 -21.04
C LEU A 208 -11.32 4.25 -20.81
N LEU A 209 -11.03 5.33 -21.55
CA LEU A 209 -11.63 6.65 -21.34
C LEU A 209 -13.17 6.63 -21.24
N PRO A 210 -13.94 5.98 -22.14
CA PRO A 210 -15.40 6.02 -22.04
C PRO A 210 -15.94 5.45 -20.73
N LYS A 211 -15.28 4.42 -20.19
CA LYS A 211 -15.64 3.82 -18.91
C LYS A 211 -15.26 4.72 -17.74
N ALA A 212 -14.05 5.28 -17.78
CA ALA A 212 -13.56 6.21 -16.77
C ALA A 212 -14.45 7.46 -16.66
N GLU A 213 -14.84 8.04 -17.80
CA GLU A 213 -15.77 9.18 -17.89
C GLU A 213 -17.15 8.84 -17.32
N LYS A 214 -17.73 7.70 -17.74
CA LYS A 214 -19.02 7.23 -17.22
C LYS A 214 -19.03 7.08 -15.70
N LEU A 215 -17.92 6.60 -15.14
CA LEU A 215 -17.76 6.34 -13.71
C LEU A 215 -17.21 7.55 -12.93
N LYS A 216 -16.86 8.65 -13.62
CA LYS A 216 -16.23 9.85 -13.06
C LYS A 216 -14.91 9.55 -12.35
N VAL A 217 -14.08 8.71 -12.97
CA VAL A 217 -12.75 8.36 -12.48
C VAL A 217 -11.71 8.99 -13.38
N HIS A 218 -10.77 9.72 -12.78
CA HIS A 218 -9.56 10.24 -13.38
C HIS A 218 -8.49 9.14 -13.45
N LEU A 219 -7.94 8.94 -14.65
CA LEU A 219 -6.82 8.06 -14.88
C LEU A 219 -5.53 8.87 -14.70
N ASN A 220 -4.89 8.71 -13.55
CA ASN A 220 -3.68 9.42 -13.16
C ASN A 220 -2.46 8.68 -13.74
N MET A 221 -1.97 9.15 -14.88
CA MET A 221 -0.85 8.51 -15.58
C MET A 221 0.44 8.64 -14.77
N GLU A 222 1.00 7.51 -14.36
CA GLU A 222 2.31 7.48 -13.73
C GLU A 222 3.38 7.19 -14.79
N ASN A 223 4.31 8.14 -14.93
CA ASN A 223 5.51 7.95 -15.73
C ASN A 223 6.59 7.25 -14.89
N ILE A 224 6.73 5.94 -15.06
CA ILE A 224 7.82 5.20 -14.44
C ILE A 224 9.00 5.14 -15.41
N SER A 225 10.06 5.87 -15.07
CA SER A 225 11.30 5.86 -15.86
C SER A 225 12.00 4.52 -15.72
N SER A 226 11.89 3.65 -16.72
CA SER A 226 12.91 2.63 -16.98
C SER A 226 13.93 3.25 -17.94
N THR A 227 15.20 3.23 -17.55
CA THR A 227 16.31 3.85 -18.28
C THR A 227 16.42 3.29 -19.70
N ALA A 228 15.78 3.91 -20.68
CA ALA A 228 16.26 3.90 -22.04
C ALA A 228 17.15 5.13 -22.21
N THR A 229 18.47 4.93 -22.09
CA THR A 229 19.44 5.91 -22.56
C THR A 229 19.28 6.06 -24.07
N CYS A 230 18.31 6.86 -24.51
CA CYS A 230 18.26 7.39 -25.86
C CYS A 230 18.49 8.89 -25.75
N SER A 231 19.75 9.26 -25.57
CA SER A 231 20.21 10.62 -25.82
C SER A 231 20.07 10.92 -27.31
N ARG A 232 18.87 11.27 -27.77
CA ARG A 232 18.75 12.08 -28.99
C ARG A 232 19.15 13.51 -28.61
N ARG A 233 20.47 13.76 -28.59
CA ARG A 233 21.00 15.09 -28.84
C ARG A 233 20.51 15.49 -30.23
N ARG A 234 19.53 16.39 -30.28
CA ARG A 234 19.24 17.14 -31.50
C ARG A 234 20.50 17.94 -31.84
N ARG A 235 21.06 17.71 -33.02
CA ARG A 235 21.73 18.75 -33.79
C ARG A 235 20.70 19.34 -34.74
#